data_AF-A0A6A4GYC8-F1
#
_entry.id   AF-A0A6A4GYC8-F1
#
_cell.length_a   1.000
_cell.length_b   1.000
_cell.length_c   1.000
_cell.angle_alpha   90.00
_cell.angle_beta   90.00
_cell.angle_gamma   90.00
#
_symmetry.space_group_name_H-M   'P 1'
#
loop_
_entity.id
_entity.type
_entity.pdbx_description
1 polymer ?
#
loop_
_entity_poly.entity_id
_entity_poly.type
_entity_poly.pdbx_seq_one_letter_code
_entity_poly.pdbx_strand_id
1 'polypeptide(L)'
;MSLVSTTTTSTTLAYYGVGILGIFSLVSLGMNKIFGCILPWTGSAQRHRHLSSEDLEVLRRVLSERDSEISELRKSLSTAENNTKRTERELGDARKEVEHVNRRRTDLEKQAREALVKKEALENELGLRAEELALSREDEQRVQEALEQTKTLLGVRTSELKVAEAFLSRSDRYAGADIMKMIETLNSEIHQTASIMADVFSPDLLRPGSETDEPGVHEAVTHTEEILGEGMTKILQTFNHQEDSVILQIAFQASMCAFTEWIMDSWCYHDRDSEVELLRETEEQSVSARWRILTRKYVRQLYPAVEKPNLAYHILLACANILIVAGLSR
;
A
#
# COMPACT_ATOMS: atom_id res chain seq x y z
N MET A 1 25.36 -17.20 25.66
CA MET A 1 24.34 -18.18 26.06
C MET A 1 23.94 -18.93 24.79
N SER A 2 24.52 -20.11 24.59
CA SER A 2 23.96 -21.43 24.94
C SER A 2 22.94 -21.89 23.88
N LEU A 3 23.32 -22.62 22.82
CA LEU A 3 23.90 -23.99 22.71
C LEU A 3 22.86 -25.11 22.82
N VAL A 4 23.21 -26.27 22.23
CA VAL A 4 22.48 -27.56 22.19
C VAL A 4 21.28 -27.49 21.23
N SER A 5 21.35 -27.92 19.95
CA SER A 5 22.08 -28.99 19.24
C SER A 5 21.43 -30.38 19.29
N THR A 6 21.48 -31.08 18.14
CA THR A 6 21.48 -32.57 18.00
C THR A 6 20.17 -33.32 18.37
N THR A 7 19.88 -34.56 17.92
CA THR A 7 20.70 -35.60 17.24
C THR A 7 19.81 -36.60 16.46
N THR A 8 20.20 -37.02 15.24
CA THR A 8 20.13 -38.38 14.62
C THR A 8 18.79 -39.19 14.69
N THR A 9 18.60 -40.44 14.18
CA THR A 9 19.42 -41.49 13.50
C THR A 9 18.45 -42.32 12.63
N SER A 10 18.71 -42.67 11.37
CA SER A 10 19.44 -43.87 10.88
C SER A 10 18.92 -45.27 11.31
N THR A 11 18.16 -45.91 10.42
CA THR A 11 18.06 -47.38 10.17
C THR A 11 17.66 -47.52 8.69
N THR A 12 18.38 -48.09 7.72
CA THR A 12 19.44 -49.13 7.64
C THR A 12 18.91 -50.57 7.62
N LEU A 13 19.30 -51.31 6.56
CA LEU A 13 19.31 -52.79 6.37
C LEU A 13 17.98 -53.60 6.35
N ALA A 14 17.64 -54.15 5.18
CA ALA A 14 17.55 -55.60 4.87
C ALA A 14 16.89 -55.77 3.47
N TYR A 15 17.37 -56.52 2.46
CA TYR A 15 18.22 -57.73 2.34
C TYR A 15 17.46 -59.07 2.33
N TYR A 16 16.72 -59.32 1.25
CA TYR A 16 16.57 -60.61 0.55
C TYR A 16 16.56 -60.27 -0.96
N GLY A 17 17.21 -60.98 -1.89
CA GLY A 17 17.38 -62.43 -2.02
C GLY A 17 16.43 -62.88 -3.13
N VAL A 18 16.83 -63.04 -4.40
CA VAL A 18 17.84 -63.98 -4.93
C VAL A 18 17.62 -65.39 -4.39
N GLY A 19 16.72 -66.12 -5.06
CA GLY A 19 16.46 -67.55 -4.87
C GLY A 19 15.68 -68.07 -6.10
N ILE A 20 16.23 -68.78 -7.09
CA ILE A 20 16.97 -70.07 -7.11
C ILE A 20 16.03 -71.27 -7.32
N LEU A 21 16.20 -71.89 -8.50
CA LEU A 21 16.11 -73.32 -8.87
C LEU A 21 15.20 -74.29 -8.08
N GLY A 22 14.42 -75.08 -8.83
CA GLY A 22 13.72 -76.30 -8.35
C GLY A 22 12.55 -76.66 -9.28
N ILE A 23 12.71 -77.30 -10.44
CA ILE A 23 13.18 -78.70 -10.68
C ILE A 23 12.25 -79.76 -10.09
N PHE A 24 11.20 -80.10 -10.86
CA PHE A 24 10.68 -81.45 -11.11
C PHE A 24 10.07 -81.37 -12.53
N SER A 25 10.50 -82.10 -13.58
CA SER A 25 11.25 -83.36 -13.71
C SER A 25 10.48 -84.61 -13.23
N LEU A 26 10.77 -85.76 -13.88
CA LEU A 26 9.94 -86.99 -13.96
C LEU A 26 8.70 -86.80 -14.86
N VAL A 27 8.26 -87.74 -15.72
CA VAL A 27 8.81 -89.02 -16.22
C VAL A 27 8.08 -89.26 -17.57
N SER A 28 8.68 -89.50 -18.75
CA SER A 28 9.69 -90.47 -19.21
C SER A 28 9.25 -91.94 -19.13
N LEU A 29 9.38 -92.67 -20.26
CA LEU A 29 9.09 -94.10 -20.47
C LEU A 29 7.60 -94.50 -20.55
N GLY A 30 7.29 -95.36 -21.53
CA GLY A 30 5.92 -95.84 -21.82
C GLY A 30 5.84 -96.76 -23.05
N MET A 31 6.86 -97.59 -23.26
CA MET A 31 6.93 -98.55 -24.39
C MET A 31 6.23 -99.89 -24.08
N ASN A 32 5.99 -100.67 -25.15
CA ASN A 32 5.48 -102.05 -25.21
C ASN A 32 3.95 -102.16 -25.04
N LYS A 33 3.21 -102.89 -25.89
CA LYS A 33 3.34 -104.30 -26.39
C LYS A 33 3.21 -105.35 -25.28
N ILE A 34 2.02 -105.96 -25.16
CA ILE A 34 1.70 -107.27 -24.56
C ILE A 34 0.15 -107.38 -24.65
N PHE A 35 -0.57 -108.44 -25.03
CA PHE A 35 -0.40 -109.71 -25.78
C PHE A 35 -1.70 -109.86 -26.64
N GLY A 36 -1.90 -110.74 -27.62
CA GLY A 36 -1.07 -111.84 -28.11
C GLY A 36 -1.68 -113.24 -27.88
N CYS A 37 -2.77 -113.62 -28.57
CA CYS A 37 -3.41 -114.96 -28.66
C CYS A 37 -4.55 -114.86 -29.72
N ILE A 38 -5.10 -115.88 -30.42
CA ILE A 38 -4.90 -117.33 -30.70
C ILE A 38 -5.88 -117.62 -31.89
N LEU A 39 -5.71 -118.45 -32.93
CA LEU A 39 -4.63 -119.22 -33.60
C LEU A 39 -5.01 -119.35 -35.11
N PRO A 40 -4.09 -119.75 -36.03
CA PRO A 40 -4.36 -119.89 -37.47
C PRO A 40 -4.82 -121.29 -37.89
N TRP A 41 -5.33 -121.45 -39.12
CA TRP A 41 -5.38 -122.76 -39.79
C TRP A 41 -5.18 -122.68 -41.31
N THR A 42 -4.95 -123.83 -41.96
CA THR A 42 -4.20 -123.90 -43.23
C THR A 42 -4.72 -124.93 -44.25
N GLY A 43 -4.77 -124.52 -45.52
CA GLY A 43 -4.40 -125.37 -46.65
C GLY A 43 -5.45 -126.30 -47.25
N SER A 44 -5.05 -126.94 -48.36
CA SER A 44 -5.85 -127.73 -49.31
C SER A 44 -6.98 -126.97 -50.06
N ALA A 45 -7.52 -127.44 -51.19
CA ALA A 45 -6.96 -127.93 -52.46
C ALA A 45 -8.03 -128.76 -53.21
N GLN A 46 -8.29 -128.36 -54.46
CA GLN A 46 -8.56 -129.25 -55.62
C GLN A 46 -9.98 -129.79 -55.94
N ARG A 47 -10.40 -129.49 -57.20
CA ARG A 47 -11.37 -130.16 -58.10
C ARG A 47 -12.90 -130.01 -57.89
N HIS A 48 -13.53 -129.49 -58.96
CA HIS A 48 -14.78 -129.90 -59.64
C HIS A 48 -15.71 -130.91 -58.92
N ARG A 49 -17.04 -130.74 -58.92
CA ARG A 49 -17.92 -130.52 -60.10
C ARG A 49 -19.20 -129.71 -59.77
N HIS A 50 -19.97 -129.39 -60.83
CA HIS A 50 -21.45 -129.24 -60.94
C HIS A 50 -22.30 -129.57 -59.68
N LEU A 51 -23.44 -128.91 -59.38
CA LEU A 51 -24.28 -127.99 -60.19
C LEU A 51 -25.32 -127.28 -59.28
N SER A 52 -25.61 -126.00 -59.50
CA SER A 52 -26.97 -125.40 -59.36
C SER A 52 -26.99 -123.99 -59.99
N SER A 53 -28.18 -123.47 -60.31
CA SER A 53 -28.38 -122.08 -60.76
C SER A 53 -28.86 -121.13 -59.65
N GLU A 54 -29.27 -121.64 -58.49
CA GLU A 54 -29.87 -120.84 -57.41
C GLU A 54 -28.84 -120.09 -56.55
N ASP A 55 -27.69 -120.71 -56.25
CA ASP A 55 -26.64 -120.10 -55.43
C ASP A 55 -26.05 -118.82 -56.07
N LEU A 56 -26.06 -118.76 -57.41
CA LEU A 56 -25.68 -117.55 -58.15
C LEU A 56 -26.69 -116.41 -57.95
N GLU A 57 -27.99 -116.70 -57.78
CA GLU A 57 -28.96 -115.68 -57.40
C GLU A 57 -28.78 -115.24 -55.95
N VAL A 58 -28.58 -116.17 -55.01
CA VAL A 58 -28.37 -115.82 -53.59
C VAL A 58 -27.13 -114.96 -53.42
N LEU A 59 -26.02 -115.33 -54.06
CA LEU A 59 -24.79 -114.54 -54.01
C LEU A 59 -24.95 -113.17 -54.71
N ARG A 60 -25.71 -113.10 -55.81
CA ARG A 60 -26.05 -111.84 -56.49
C ARG A 60 -26.98 -110.96 -55.65
N ARG A 61 -27.86 -111.55 -54.85
CA ARG A 61 -28.77 -110.84 -53.93
C ARG A 61 -28.01 -110.27 -52.74
N VAL A 62 -27.11 -111.06 -52.14
CA VAL A 62 -26.20 -110.60 -51.07
C VAL A 62 -25.19 -109.55 -51.59
N LEU A 63 -24.69 -109.69 -52.82
CA LEU A 63 -23.87 -108.65 -53.46
C LEU A 63 -24.70 -107.38 -53.72
N SER A 64 -25.92 -107.48 -54.23
CA SER A 64 -26.82 -106.32 -54.41
C SER A 64 -27.17 -105.64 -53.10
N GLU A 65 -27.35 -106.41 -52.02
CA GLU A 65 -27.63 -105.90 -50.68
C GLU A 65 -26.39 -105.20 -50.09
N ARG A 66 -25.22 -105.82 -50.18
CA ARG A 66 -23.92 -105.22 -49.81
C ARG A 66 -23.58 -103.99 -50.65
N ASP A 67 -23.86 -103.97 -51.96
CA ASP A 67 -23.68 -102.81 -52.81
C ASP A 67 -24.68 -101.68 -52.47
N SER A 68 -25.90 -102.03 -52.04
CA SER A 68 -26.87 -101.05 -51.52
C SER A 68 -26.43 -100.47 -50.17
N GLU A 69 -25.88 -101.29 -49.28
CA GLU A 69 -25.34 -100.88 -47.98
C GLU A 69 -24.04 -100.08 -48.14
N ILE A 70 -23.17 -100.43 -49.11
CA ILE A 70 -22.00 -99.63 -49.51
C ILE A 70 -22.44 -98.31 -50.16
N SER A 71 -23.55 -98.30 -50.90
CA SER A 71 -24.16 -97.07 -51.45
C SER A 71 -24.68 -96.17 -50.32
N GLU A 72 -25.42 -96.71 -49.35
CA GLU A 72 -25.90 -95.96 -48.18
C GLU A 72 -24.76 -95.51 -47.26
N LEU A 73 -23.72 -96.33 -47.05
CA LEU A 73 -22.53 -95.96 -46.28
C LEU A 73 -21.70 -94.89 -47.01
N ARG A 74 -21.59 -94.92 -48.35
CA ARG A 74 -20.99 -93.83 -49.12
C ARG A 74 -21.83 -92.55 -49.06
N LYS A 75 -23.16 -92.67 -49.04
CA LYS A 75 -24.10 -91.55 -48.92
C LYS A 75 -24.06 -90.93 -47.52
N SER A 76 -24.00 -91.73 -46.45
CA SER A 76 -23.89 -91.27 -45.07
C SER A 76 -22.49 -90.73 -44.76
N LEU A 77 -21.42 -91.34 -45.29
CA LEU A 77 -20.08 -90.78 -45.26
C LEU A 77 -20.01 -89.43 -46.00
N SER A 78 -20.68 -89.32 -47.16
CA SER A 78 -20.72 -88.05 -47.92
C SER A 78 -21.52 -86.96 -47.18
N THR A 79 -22.65 -87.28 -46.55
CA THR A 79 -23.38 -86.30 -45.73
C THR A 79 -22.61 -85.96 -44.45
N ALA A 80 -21.93 -86.92 -43.83
CA ALA A 80 -21.02 -86.68 -42.71
C ALA A 80 -19.87 -85.75 -43.13
N GLU A 81 -19.12 -86.06 -44.19
CA GLU A 81 -18.06 -85.19 -44.73
C GLU A 81 -18.55 -83.78 -45.06
N ASN A 82 -19.73 -83.65 -45.68
CA ASN A 82 -20.29 -82.35 -46.01
C ASN A 82 -20.70 -81.57 -44.75
N ASN A 83 -21.16 -82.26 -43.70
CA ASN A 83 -21.39 -81.65 -42.39
C ASN A 83 -20.08 -81.28 -41.70
N THR A 84 -19.03 -82.11 -41.75
CA THR A 84 -17.70 -81.77 -41.22
C THR A 84 -17.15 -80.53 -41.90
N LYS A 85 -17.11 -80.52 -43.24
CA LYS A 85 -16.68 -79.37 -44.07
C LYS A 85 -17.53 -78.12 -43.84
N ARG A 86 -18.79 -78.27 -43.44
CA ARG A 86 -19.65 -77.15 -43.01
C ARG A 86 -19.25 -76.64 -41.64
N THR A 87 -19.12 -77.51 -40.64
CA THR A 87 -18.69 -77.12 -39.28
C THR A 87 -17.26 -76.56 -39.24
N GLU A 88 -16.36 -77.01 -40.12
CA GLU A 88 -15.01 -76.43 -40.28
C GLU A 88 -15.06 -74.99 -40.83
N ARG A 89 -16.00 -74.68 -41.73
CA ARG A 89 -16.22 -73.31 -42.22
C ARG A 89 -16.83 -72.44 -41.13
N GLU A 90 -17.88 -72.92 -40.46
CA GLU A 90 -18.53 -72.21 -39.36
C GLU A 90 -17.56 -71.95 -38.18
N LEU A 91 -16.68 -72.92 -37.85
CA LEU A 91 -15.57 -72.73 -36.91
C LEU A 91 -14.49 -71.77 -37.44
N GLY A 92 -14.18 -71.82 -38.74
CA GLY A 92 -13.20 -70.95 -39.39
C GLY A 92 -13.64 -69.48 -39.38
N ASP A 93 -14.93 -69.22 -39.61
CA ASP A 93 -15.51 -67.88 -39.60
C ASP A 93 -15.72 -67.38 -38.16
N ALA A 94 -16.16 -68.24 -37.23
CA ALA A 94 -16.20 -67.91 -35.81
C ALA A 94 -14.80 -67.57 -35.25
N ARG A 95 -13.74 -68.26 -35.69
CA ARG A 95 -12.35 -67.92 -35.33
C ARG A 95 -11.93 -66.54 -35.84
N LYS A 96 -12.28 -66.17 -37.07
CA LYS A 96 -12.02 -64.83 -37.62
C LYS A 96 -12.73 -63.75 -36.80
N GLU A 97 -13.98 -63.97 -36.41
CA GLU A 97 -14.72 -62.98 -35.61
C GLU A 97 -14.13 -62.85 -34.20
N VAL A 98 -13.77 -63.97 -33.54
CA VAL A 98 -13.06 -63.93 -32.25
C VAL A 98 -11.70 -63.20 -32.37
N GLU A 99 -10.97 -63.39 -33.46
CA GLU A 99 -9.72 -62.67 -33.69
C GLU A 99 -9.95 -61.17 -33.94
N HIS A 100 -10.96 -60.80 -34.74
CA HIS A 100 -11.37 -59.43 -35.00
C HIS A 100 -11.82 -58.69 -33.72
N VAL A 101 -12.67 -59.34 -32.90
CA VAL A 101 -13.09 -58.85 -31.59
C VAL A 101 -11.91 -58.71 -30.63
N ASN A 102 -10.97 -59.67 -30.61
CA ASN A 102 -9.77 -59.56 -29.78
C ASN A 102 -8.85 -58.40 -30.20
N ARG A 103 -8.62 -58.20 -31.51
CA ARG A 103 -7.86 -57.04 -32.01
C ARG A 103 -8.51 -55.73 -31.58
N ARG A 104 -9.81 -55.57 -31.84
CA ARG A 104 -10.60 -54.39 -31.43
C ARG A 104 -10.61 -54.19 -29.92
N ARG A 105 -10.63 -55.26 -29.13
CA ARG A 105 -10.48 -55.21 -27.67
C ARG A 105 -9.09 -54.69 -27.28
N THR A 106 -8.02 -55.21 -27.85
CA THR A 106 -6.65 -54.74 -27.55
C THR A 106 -6.43 -53.27 -27.94
N ASP A 107 -7.06 -52.82 -29.03
CA ASP A 107 -7.02 -51.40 -29.44
C ASP A 107 -7.76 -50.50 -28.45
N LEU A 108 -8.95 -50.92 -27.97
CA LEU A 108 -9.69 -50.20 -26.93
C LEU A 108 -8.96 -50.21 -25.57
N GLU A 109 -8.37 -51.33 -25.17
CA GLU A 109 -7.53 -51.42 -23.96
C GLU A 109 -6.25 -50.58 -24.06
N LYS A 110 -5.74 -50.32 -25.27
CA LYS A 110 -4.65 -49.37 -25.52
C LYS A 110 -5.16 -47.92 -25.41
N GLN A 111 -6.24 -47.57 -26.10
CA GLN A 111 -6.84 -46.23 -26.05
C GLN A 111 -7.26 -45.82 -24.64
N ALA A 112 -7.81 -46.74 -23.84
CA ALA A 112 -8.17 -46.51 -22.44
C ALA A 112 -6.94 -46.20 -21.57
N ARG A 113 -5.82 -46.91 -21.77
CA ARG A 113 -4.56 -46.62 -21.07
C ARG A 113 -3.96 -45.26 -21.48
N GLU A 114 -3.97 -44.94 -22.77
CA GLU A 114 -3.53 -43.62 -23.26
C GLU A 114 -4.41 -42.48 -22.72
N ALA A 115 -5.72 -42.70 -22.57
CA ALA A 115 -6.64 -41.73 -21.98
C ALA A 115 -6.40 -41.54 -20.47
N LEU A 116 -6.12 -42.61 -19.73
CA LEU A 116 -5.77 -42.54 -18.30
C LEU A 116 -4.47 -41.75 -18.07
N VAL A 117 -3.40 -42.05 -18.82
CA VAL A 117 -2.11 -41.32 -18.71
C VAL A 117 -2.28 -39.84 -19.08
N LYS A 118 -3.10 -39.52 -20.09
CA LYS A 118 -3.41 -38.12 -20.45
C LYS A 118 -4.22 -37.42 -19.36
N LYS A 119 -5.16 -38.11 -18.71
CA LYS A 119 -5.94 -37.57 -17.57
C LYS A 119 -5.02 -37.27 -16.39
N GLU A 120 -4.18 -38.22 -16.01
CA GLU A 120 -3.21 -38.07 -14.91
C GLU A 120 -2.22 -36.92 -15.16
N ALA A 121 -1.71 -36.76 -16.39
CA ALA A 121 -0.87 -35.63 -16.77
C ALA A 121 -1.60 -34.28 -16.64
N LEU A 122 -2.87 -34.19 -17.07
CA LEU A 122 -3.68 -32.97 -16.96
C LEU A 122 -4.08 -32.65 -15.51
N GLU A 123 -4.34 -33.66 -14.68
CA GLU A 123 -4.64 -33.47 -13.24
C GLU A 123 -3.39 -32.96 -12.49
N ASN A 124 -2.20 -33.45 -12.83
CA ASN A 124 -0.94 -32.90 -12.31
C ASN A 124 -0.68 -31.46 -12.79
N GLU A 125 -0.93 -31.15 -14.07
CA GLU A 125 -0.77 -29.77 -14.58
C GLU A 125 -1.75 -28.79 -13.93
N LEU A 126 -3.01 -29.20 -13.73
CA LEU A 126 -4.00 -28.42 -13.00
C LEU A 126 -3.62 -28.20 -11.53
N GLY A 127 -3.02 -29.20 -10.88
CA GLY A 127 -2.47 -29.07 -9.53
C GLY A 127 -1.38 -28.01 -9.44
N LEU A 128 -0.37 -28.08 -10.32
CA LEU A 128 0.74 -27.11 -10.36
C LEU A 128 0.24 -25.68 -10.64
N ARG A 129 -0.67 -25.50 -11.60
CA ARG A 129 -1.27 -24.18 -11.88
C ARG A 129 -2.13 -23.66 -10.71
N ALA A 130 -2.76 -24.54 -9.94
CA ALA A 130 -3.53 -24.15 -8.76
C ALA A 130 -2.62 -23.69 -7.60
N GLU A 131 -1.46 -24.30 -7.44
CA GLU A 131 -0.42 -23.89 -6.48
C GLU A 131 0.21 -22.55 -6.90
N GLU A 132 0.57 -22.39 -8.18
CA GLU A 132 1.08 -21.11 -8.74
C GLU A 132 0.07 -19.96 -8.55
N LEU A 133 -1.22 -20.20 -8.81
CA LEU A 133 -2.30 -19.23 -8.56
C LEU A 133 -2.56 -18.96 -7.08
N ALA A 134 -2.21 -19.87 -6.17
CA ALA A 134 -2.31 -19.63 -4.72
C ALA A 134 -1.17 -18.71 -4.26
N LEU A 135 0.07 -19.01 -4.67
CA LEU A 135 1.25 -18.19 -4.37
C LEU A 135 1.13 -16.77 -4.93
N SER A 136 0.70 -16.64 -6.19
CA SER A 136 0.50 -15.33 -6.83
C SER A 136 -0.53 -14.47 -6.09
N ARG A 137 -1.55 -15.07 -5.45
CA ARG A 137 -2.56 -14.35 -4.66
C ARG A 137 -2.04 -13.93 -3.28
N GLU A 138 -1.17 -14.73 -2.66
CA GLU A 138 -0.50 -14.36 -1.41
C GLU A 138 0.41 -13.15 -1.65
N ASP A 139 1.20 -13.14 -2.73
CA ASP A 139 2.02 -12.00 -3.12
C ASP A 139 1.19 -10.76 -3.48
N GLU A 140 0.10 -10.91 -4.24
CA GLU A 140 -0.86 -9.81 -4.49
C GLU A 140 -1.41 -9.21 -3.19
N GLN A 141 -1.83 -10.04 -2.23
CA GLN A 141 -2.33 -9.59 -0.94
C GLN A 141 -1.23 -8.85 -0.15
N ARG A 142 -0.01 -9.41 -0.07
CA ARG A 142 1.12 -8.80 0.64
C ARG A 142 1.52 -7.46 0.06
N VAL A 143 1.53 -7.33 -1.28
CA VAL A 143 1.79 -6.05 -1.97
C VAL A 143 0.68 -5.04 -1.68
N GLN A 144 -0.58 -5.47 -1.68
CA GLN A 144 -1.72 -4.60 -1.38
C GLN A 144 -1.74 -4.13 0.09
N GLU A 145 -1.37 -4.99 1.04
CA GLU A 145 -1.21 -4.61 2.45
C GLU A 145 -0.07 -3.59 2.64
N ALA A 146 1.07 -3.80 2.01
CA ALA A 146 2.20 -2.85 2.03
C ALA A 146 1.84 -1.51 1.35
N LEU A 147 1.02 -1.53 0.29
CA LEU A 147 0.51 -0.34 -0.38
C LEU A 147 -0.38 0.50 0.55
N GLU A 148 -1.34 -0.13 1.25
CA GLU A 148 -2.23 0.60 2.16
C GLU A 148 -1.47 1.13 3.40
N GLN A 149 -0.53 0.36 3.96
CA GLN A 149 0.38 0.87 5.01
C GLN A 149 1.17 2.10 4.53
N THR A 150 1.71 2.06 3.31
CA THR A 150 2.45 3.18 2.72
C THR A 150 1.55 4.40 2.51
N LYS A 151 0.33 4.22 2.00
CA LYS A 151 -0.67 5.30 1.87
C LYS A 151 -1.03 5.92 3.22
N THR A 152 -1.24 5.10 4.26
CA THR A 152 -1.55 5.59 5.61
C THR A 152 -0.40 6.43 6.17
N LEU A 153 0.85 5.94 6.09
CA LEU A 153 2.03 6.70 6.51
C LEU A 153 2.19 8.01 5.73
N LEU A 154 1.99 7.99 4.41
CA LEU A 154 2.09 9.18 3.57
C LEU A 154 0.99 10.20 3.89
N GLY A 155 -0.23 9.74 4.21
CA GLY A 155 -1.32 10.57 4.73
C GLY A 155 -0.97 11.25 6.06
N VAL A 156 -0.44 10.48 7.02
CA VAL A 156 0.04 11.03 8.32
C VAL A 156 1.14 12.07 8.08
N ARG A 157 2.20 11.75 7.34
CA ARG A 157 3.29 12.69 7.03
C ARG A 157 2.82 13.94 6.28
N THR A 158 1.84 13.82 5.39
CA THR A 158 1.24 14.98 4.71
C THR A 158 0.45 15.86 5.68
N SER A 159 -0.22 15.28 6.67
CA SER A 159 -0.92 16.05 7.72
C SER A 159 0.07 16.75 8.67
N GLU A 160 1.13 16.07 9.10
CA GLU A 160 2.21 16.64 9.90
C GLU A 160 2.91 17.78 9.16
N LEU A 161 3.22 17.59 7.87
CA LEU A 161 3.90 18.60 7.06
C LEU A 161 3.03 19.83 6.84
N LYS A 162 1.72 19.68 6.60
CA LYS A 162 0.78 20.82 6.54
C LYS A 162 0.66 21.57 7.87
N VAL A 163 0.75 20.85 9.00
CA VAL A 163 0.77 21.47 10.34
C VAL A 163 2.10 22.22 10.55
N ALA A 164 3.24 21.61 10.22
CA ALA A 164 4.56 22.23 10.31
C ALA A 164 4.69 23.43 9.37
N GLU A 165 4.18 23.36 8.15
CA GLU A 165 4.06 24.49 7.21
C GLU A 165 3.20 25.60 7.82
N ALA A 166 2.06 25.28 8.43
CA ALA A 166 1.24 26.25 9.17
C ALA A 166 1.87 26.78 10.47
N PHE A 167 3.01 26.22 10.91
CA PHE A 167 3.89 26.79 11.96
C PHE A 167 4.98 27.68 11.36
N LEU A 168 5.74 27.19 10.37
CA LEU A 168 6.93 27.81 9.78
C LEU A 168 6.65 28.93 8.76
N SER A 169 5.55 28.84 8.00
CA SER A 169 5.31 29.69 6.80
C SER A 169 5.01 31.17 7.08
N ARG A 170 4.94 31.59 8.35
CA ARG A 170 4.66 32.98 8.73
C ARG A 170 5.91 33.70 9.24
N SER A 171 6.84 33.92 8.30
CA SER A 171 7.77 35.06 8.36
C SER A 171 7.02 36.33 8.80
N ASP A 172 7.70 37.20 9.54
CA ASP A 172 7.12 38.46 9.98
C ASP A 172 6.55 39.28 8.81
N ARG A 173 5.42 39.95 9.06
CA ARG A 173 4.64 40.67 8.04
C ARG A 173 5.43 41.82 7.38
N TYR A 174 6.46 42.29 8.07
CA TYR A 174 7.38 43.34 7.67
C TYR A 174 8.79 42.82 7.90
N ALA A 175 9.69 42.99 6.93
CA ALA A 175 11.10 42.73 7.15
C ALA A 175 11.69 43.81 8.06
N GLY A 176 12.84 43.53 8.71
CA GLY A 176 13.54 44.54 9.52
C GLY A 176 13.84 45.83 8.74
N ALA A 177 14.10 45.73 7.43
CA ALA A 177 14.28 46.88 6.54
C ALA A 177 12.99 47.72 6.36
N ASP A 178 11.81 47.08 6.30
CA ASP A 178 10.53 47.79 6.25
C ASP A 178 10.27 48.54 7.57
N ILE A 179 10.62 47.92 8.71
CA ILE A 179 10.47 48.50 10.04
C ILE A 179 11.38 49.73 10.20
N MET A 180 12.66 49.63 9.82
CA MET A 180 13.58 50.77 9.83
C MET A 180 13.04 51.92 8.96
N LYS A 181 12.58 51.63 7.74
CA LYS A 181 11.98 52.63 6.85
C LYS A 181 10.71 53.28 7.42
N MET A 182 9.87 52.52 8.13
CA MET A 182 8.68 53.08 8.80
C MET A 182 9.08 54.04 9.94
N ILE A 183 10.15 53.73 10.69
CA ILE A 183 10.70 54.61 11.74
C ILE A 183 11.34 55.87 11.13
N GLU A 184 12.12 55.74 10.05
CA GLU A 184 12.69 56.87 9.30
C GLU A 184 11.60 57.82 8.78
N THR A 185 10.49 57.25 8.29
CA THR A 185 9.32 58.02 7.82
C THR A 185 8.67 58.76 8.99
N LEU A 186 8.38 58.07 10.10
CA LEU A 186 7.76 58.67 11.29
C LEU A 186 8.61 59.79 11.90
N ASN A 187 9.93 59.61 12.00
CA ASN A 187 10.85 60.65 12.47
C ASN A 187 10.83 61.88 11.55
N SER A 188 10.71 61.67 10.23
CA SER A 188 10.58 62.75 9.26
C SER A 188 9.25 63.50 9.39
N GLU A 189 8.15 62.78 9.60
CA GLU A 189 6.81 63.35 9.83
C GLU A 189 6.75 64.15 11.14
N ILE A 190 7.35 63.66 12.23
CA ILE A 190 7.48 64.38 13.51
C ILE A 190 8.29 65.67 13.31
N HIS A 191 9.46 65.58 12.66
CA HIS A 191 10.32 66.74 12.40
C HIS A 191 9.60 67.83 11.59
N GLN A 192 8.92 67.44 10.51
CA GLN A 192 8.16 68.34 9.65
C GLN A 192 6.95 68.96 10.39
N THR A 193 6.18 68.15 11.11
CA THR A 193 4.98 68.63 11.84
C THR A 193 5.37 69.64 12.91
N ALA A 194 6.42 69.36 13.68
CA ALA A 194 6.94 70.27 14.68
C ALA A 194 7.50 71.58 14.08
N SER A 195 8.12 71.55 12.90
CA SER A 195 8.54 72.76 12.19
C SER A 195 7.33 73.63 11.86
N ILE A 196 6.32 73.03 11.20
CA ILE A 196 5.10 73.74 10.80
C ILE A 196 4.37 74.33 12.02
N MET A 197 4.30 73.60 13.14
CA MET A 197 3.70 74.12 14.36
C MET A 197 4.50 75.27 14.97
N ALA A 198 5.83 75.17 15.02
CA ALA A 198 6.66 76.24 15.53
C ALA A 198 6.56 77.52 14.68
N ASP A 199 6.59 77.37 13.35
CA ASP A 199 6.50 78.49 12.39
C ASP A 199 5.10 79.13 12.35
N VAL A 200 4.04 78.36 12.62
CA VAL A 200 2.65 78.86 12.68
C VAL A 200 2.37 79.64 13.96
N PHE A 201 2.86 79.18 15.12
CA PHE A 201 2.54 79.80 16.41
C PHE A 201 3.57 80.83 16.89
N SER A 202 4.83 80.77 16.45
CA SER A 202 5.89 81.75 16.77
C SER A 202 5.46 83.23 16.71
N PRO A 203 4.69 83.70 15.70
CA PRO A 203 4.27 85.10 15.61
C PRO A 203 3.31 85.56 16.71
N ASP A 204 2.51 84.64 17.26
CA ASP A 204 1.43 84.94 18.21
C ASP A 204 1.89 84.83 19.68
N LEU A 205 3.12 84.36 19.93
CA LEU A 205 3.70 84.25 21.26
C LEU A 205 4.06 85.62 21.84
N LEU A 206 3.79 85.81 23.13
CA LEU A 206 4.22 86.99 23.88
C LEU A 206 5.76 86.99 24.06
N ARG A 207 6.31 88.18 24.37
CA ARG A 207 7.75 88.34 24.61
C ARG A 207 8.11 87.97 26.06
N PRO A 208 9.30 87.39 26.31
CA PRO A 208 9.75 87.05 27.66
C PRO A 208 9.62 88.22 28.64
N GLY A 209 9.00 87.96 29.79
CA GLY A 209 8.78 88.96 30.85
C GLY A 209 7.45 89.71 30.81
N SER A 210 6.51 89.36 29.92
CA SER A 210 5.10 89.74 30.11
C SER A 210 4.46 88.85 31.19
N GLU A 211 4.10 89.43 32.34
CA GLU A 211 3.42 88.71 33.42
C GLU A 211 1.98 88.35 33.02
N THR A 212 1.76 87.08 32.64
CA THR A 212 0.44 86.48 32.46
C THR A 212 0.08 85.60 33.65
N ASP A 213 -0.55 86.20 34.65
CA ASP A 213 -1.11 85.56 35.86
C ASP A 213 -2.39 84.72 35.53
N GLU A 214 -2.37 83.95 34.44
CA GLU A 214 -3.53 83.22 33.95
C GLU A 214 -3.75 81.87 34.67
N PRO A 215 -5.00 81.55 35.05
CA PRO A 215 -5.36 80.26 35.67
C PRO A 215 -5.25 79.12 34.65
N GLY A 216 -4.06 78.52 34.60
CA GLY A 216 -3.69 77.40 33.73
C GLY A 216 -2.19 77.30 33.46
N VAL A 217 -1.46 78.42 33.57
CA VAL A 217 -0.01 78.46 33.29
C VAL A 217 0.78 77.51 34.21
N HIS A 218 0.44 77.46 35.51
CA HIS A 218 1.14 76.57 36.46
C HIS A 218 0.94 75.08 36.14
N GLU A 219 -0.27 74.68 35.73
CA GLU A 219 -0.58 73.29 35.32
C GLU A 219 0.13 72.93 34.01
N ALA A 220 0.13 73.84 33.04
CA ALA A 220 0.88 73.70 31.78
C ALA A 220 2.39 73.61 32.02
N VAL A 221 2.95 74.36 32.98
CA VAL A 221 4.35 74.25 33.41
C VAL A 221 4.62 72.85 33.96
N THR A 222 3.89 72.38 34.97
CA THR A 222 4.14 71.05 35.58
C THR A 222 4.05 69.93 34.54
N HIS A 223 3.02 69.92 33.70
CA HIS A 223 2.87 68.91 32.64
C HIS A 223 3.95 69.03 31.54
N THR A 224 4.57 70.20 31.36
CA THR A 224 5.71 70.37 30.44
C THR A 224 7.02 69.91 31.10
N GLU A 225 7.19 70.13 32.41
CA GLU A 225 8.32 69.61 33.18
C GLU A 225 8.30 68.08 33.27
N GLU A 226 7.13 67.45 33.36
CA GLU A 226 6.98 65.98 33.34
C GLU A 226 7.41 65.34 32.00
N ILE A 227 7.28 66.05 30.87
CA ILE A 227 7.58 65.52 29.53
C ILE A 227 8.95 65.97 29.00
N LEU A 228 9.34 67.22 29.25
CA LEU A 228 10.56 67.85 28.70
C LEU A 228 11.62 68.20 29.75
N GLY A 229 11.28 68.07 31.04
CA GLY A 229 12.14 68.45 32.15
C GLY A 229 12.12 69.96 32.48
N GLU A 230 12.47 70.26 33.73
CA GLU A 230 12.67 71.61 34.27
C GLU A 230 13.56 72.49 33.37
N GLY A 231 14.63 71.92 32.82
CA GLY A 231 15.60 72.62 31.98
C GLY A 231 15.02 73.18 30.69
N MET A 232 14.28 72.37 29.93
CA MET A 232 13.63 72.81 28.68
C MET A 232 12.50 73.79 28.98
N THR A 233 11.71 73.52 30.03
CA THR A 233 10.58 74.37 30.44
C THR A 233 11.04 75.79 30.78
N LYS A 234 12.17 75.94 31.49
CA LYS A 234 12.78 77.25 31.77
C LYS A 234 13.30 77.98 30.54
N ILE A 235 13.79 77.26 29.53
CA ILE A 235 14.20 77.86 28.25
C ILE A 235 12.96 78.35 27.48
N LEU A 236 11.88 77.55 27.45
CA LEU A 236 10.59 77.95 26.84
C LEU A 236 10.02 79.23 27.47
N GLN A 237 10.12 79.41 28.78
CA GLN A 237 9.65 80.63 29.48
C GLN A 237 10.51 81.89 29.22
N THR A 238 11.79 81.74 28.87
CA THR A 238 12.77 82.84 28.87
C THR A 238 13.29 83.22 27.48
N PHE A 239 13.07 82.38 26.47
CA PHE A 239 13.54 82.58 25.11
C PHE A 239 12.55 83.34 24.23
N ASN A 240 13.04 84.17 23.30
CA ASN A 240 12.21 85.00 22.43
C ASN A 240 11.82 84.28 21.13
N HIS A 241 10.78 83.44 21.21
CA HIS A 241 10.33 82.60 20.09
C HIS A 241 9.83 83.38 18.85
N GLN A 242 9.62 84.70 18.94
CA GLN A 242 9.30 85.56 17.79
C GLN A 242 10.49 85.77 16.84
N GLU A 243 11.72 85.62 17.31
CA GLU A 243 12.94 85.85 16.53
C GLU A 243 13.59 84.55 16.03
N ASP A 244 13.37 83.44 16.71
CA ASP A 244 13.84 82.10 16.34
C ASP A 244 12.85 81.03 16.84
N SER A 245 12.28 80.23 15.93
CA SER A 245 11.31 79.17 16.23
C SER A 245 11.97 77.83 16.63
N VAL A 246 13.30 77.70 16.56
CA VAL A 246 14.01 76.41 16.74
C VAL A 246 13.82 75.81 18.14
N ILE A 247 13.78 76.62 19.21
CA ILE A 247 13.53 76.11 20.57
C ILE A 247 12.14 75.49 20.69
N LEU A 248 11.13 76.17 20.15
CA LEU A 248 9.74 75.71 20.12
C LEU A 248 9.59 74.45 19.24
N GLN A 249 10.29 74.40 18.10
CA GLN A 249 10.37 73.21 17.24
C GLN A 249 10.97 72.01 17.99
N ILE A 250 12.08 72.19 18.72
CA ILE A 250 12.72 71.14 19.50
C ILE A 250 11.80 70.62 20.61
N ALA A 251 11.08 71.51 21.30
CA ALA A 251 10.11 71.12 22.33
C ALA A 251 8.96 70.28 21.76
N PHE A 252 8.40 70.66 20.60
CA PHE A 252 7.39 69.85 19.91
C PHE A 252 7.94 68.49 19.45
N GLN A 253 9.15 68.44 18.88
CA GLN A 253 9.78 67.17 18.48
C GLN A 253 9.98 66.24 19.69
N ALA A 254 10.54 66.75 20.78
CA ALA A 254 10.76 65.98 22.00
C ALA A 254 9.44 65.44 22.59
N SER A 255 8.38 66.26 22.64
CA SER A 255 7.07 65.85 23.14
C SER A 255 6.40 64.79 22.24
N MET A 256 6.46 64.94 20.91
CA MET A 256 5.94 63.95 19.97
C MET A 256 6.74 62.64 20.01
N CYS A 257 8.06 62.70 20.20
CA CYS A 257 8.90 61.53 20.41
C CYS A 257 8.56 60.80 21.72
N ALA A 258 8.49 61.52 22.85
CA ALA A 258 8.13 60.93 24.15
C ALA A 258 6.72 60.31 24.15
N PHE A 259 5.76 60.93 23.44
CA PHE A 259 4.43 60.32 23.27
C PHE A 259 4.44 59.12 22.32
N THR A 260 5.34 59.11 21.32
CA THR A 260 5.55 57.97 20.43
C THR A 260 6.18 56.79 21.17
N GLU A 261 7.16 57.05 22.02
CA GLU A 261 7.78 56.10 22.96
C GLU A 261 6.72 55.51 23.90
N TRP A 262 5.93 56.36 24.59
CA TRP A 262 4.82 55.91 25.43
C TRP A 262 3.77 55.09 24.66
N ILE A 263 3.45 55.46 23.41
CA ILE A 263 2.63 54.62 22.53
C ILE A 263 3.31 53.27 22.35
N MET A 264 4.58 53.20 21.94
CA MET A 264 5.29 51.95 21.66
C MET A 264 5.35 51.04 22.90
N ASP A 265 5.67 51.60 24.06
CA ASP A 265 5.72 50.88 25.33
C ASP A 265 4.36 50.35 25.76
N SER A 266 3.24 50.97 25.38
CA SER A 266 1.90 50.39 25.59
C SER A 266 1.62 49.08 24.81
N TRP A 267 2.56 48.63 23.95
CA TRP A 267 2.54 47.32 23.28
C TRP A 267 3.47 46.30 23.97
N CYS A 268 4.37 46.76 24.86
CA CYS A 268 5.20 45.99 25.77
C CYS A 268 4.46 45.82 27.11
N TYR A 269 4.51 44.66 27.76
CA TYR A 269 3.55 44.34 28.84
C TYR A 269 4.22 44.32 30.23
N HIS A 270 5.04 45.34 30.48
CA HIS A 270 6.11 45.38 31.48
C HIS A 270 5.78 44.83 32.86
N ASP A 271 4.58 45.09 33.38
CA ASP A 271 4.12 44.66 34.70
C ASP A 271 4.07 43.12 34.88
N ARG A 272 4.21 42.33 33.79
CA ARG A 272 4.39 40.86 33.82
C ARG A 272 5.44 40.32 32.84
N ASP A 273 6.34 41.16 32.33
CA ASP A 273 7.23 40.76 31.23
C ASP A 273 8.35 39.77 31.63
N SER A 274 8.61 39.48 32.91
CA SER A 274 9.69 38.54 33.31
C SER A 274 9.53 37.11 32.74
N GLU A 275 8.29 36.63 32.54
CA GLU A 275 8.01 35.34 31.91
C GLU A 275 7.98 35.44 30.38
N VAL A 276 7.57 36.58 29.83
CA VAL A 276 7.42 36.81 28.37
C VAL A 276 8.79 37.12 27.73
N GLU A 277 9.64 37.83 28.44
CA GLU A 277 10.99 38.17 28.03
C GLU A 277 11.92 36.96 28.16
N LEU A 278 11.75 36.14 29.21
CA LEU A 278 12.39 34.82 29.28
C LEU A 278 11.99 33.95 28.08
N LEU A 279 10.70 33.90 27.72
CA LEU A 279 10.24 33.21 26.50
C LEU A 279 10.86 33.81 25.22
N ARG A 280 11.11 35.12 25.18
CA ARG A 280 11.78 35.80 24.06
C ARG A 280 13.27 35.45 23.95
N GLU A 281 13.91 35.11 25.06
CA GLU A 281 15.32 34.69 25.11
C GLU A 281 15.53 33.18 24.95
N THR A 282 14.59 32.33 25.40
CA THR A 282 14.74 30.87 25.36
C THR A 282 14.15 30.18 24.12
N GLU A 283 13.11 30.75 23.52
CA GLU A 283 12.39 30.14 22.38
C GLU A 283 12.67 30.88 21.06
N GLU A 284 12.44 30.21 19.93
CA GLU A 284 12.62 30.83 18.62
C GLU A 284 11.68 32.03 18.44
N GLN A 285 12.16 33.15 17.88
CA GLN A 285 11.38 34.38 17.66
C GLN A 285 10.04 34.12 16.94
N SER A 286 9.98 33.15 16.02
CA SER A 286 8.73 32.76 15.32
C SER A 286 7.68 32.19 16.28
N VAL A 287 8.12 31.37 17.25
CA VAL A 287 7.31 30.78 18.32
C VAL A 287 6.87 31.88 19.28
N SER A 288 7.80 32.69 19.79
CA SER A 288 7.51 33.76 20.78
C SER A 288 6.67 34.91 20.20
N ALA A 289 6.78 35.21 18.90
CA ALA A 289 5.84 36.10 18.21
C ALA A 289 4.41 35.49 18.15
N ARG A 290 4.29 34.20 17.84
CA ARG A 290 2.99 33.51 17.77
C ARG A 290 2.31 33.39 19.13
N TRP A 291 3.06 33.13 20.20
CA TRP A 291 2.55 33.18 21.58
C TRP A 291 2.01 34.57 21.92
N ARG A 292 2.79 35.64 21.70
CA ARG A 292 2.34 37.03 21.93
C ARG A 292 1.06 37.36 21.15
N ILE A 293 0.94 36.93 19.89
CA ILE A 293 -0.28 37.12 19.07
C ILE A 293 -1.49 36.37 19.66
N LEU A 294 -1.32 35.11 20.07
CA LEU A 294 -2.41 34.30 20.64
C LEU A 294 -2.83 34.82 22.02
N THR A 295 -1.88 35.08 22.92
CA THR A 295 -2.14 35.68 24.24
C THR A 295 -2.88 37.00 24.09
N ARG A 296 -2.41 37.92 23.22
CA ARG A 296 -3.08 39.21 22.99
C ARG A 296 -4.48 39.06 22.37
N LYS A 297 -4.72 38.02 21.55
CA LYS A 297 -6.06 37.70 21.04
C LYS A 297 -7.00 37.28 22.18
N TYR A 298 -6.58 36.34 23.03
CA TYR A 298 -7.43 35.82 24.11
C TYR A 298 -7.61 36.83 25.26
N VAL A 299 -6.57 37.58 25.63
CA VAL A 299 -6.67 38.70 26.60
C VAL A 299 -7.70 39.74 26.12
N ARG A 300 -7.70 40.12 24.83
CA ARG A 300 -8.71 41.02 24.25
C ARG A 300 -10.14 40.44 24.21
N GLN A 301 -10.30 39.12 24.33
CA GLN A 301 -11.61 38.46 24.44
C GLN A 301 -12.07 38.35 25.90
N LEU A 302 -11.13 38.18 26.84
CA LEU A 302 -11.39 38.09 28.28
C LEU A 302 -11.62 39.46 28.93
N TYR A 303 -11.01 40.52 28.39
CA TYR A 303 -11.16 41.91 28.86
C TYR A 303 -11.67 42.80 27.72
N PRO A 304 -13.00 42.86 27.48
CA PRO A 304 -13.59 43.69 26.45
C PRO A 304 -13.42 45.18 26.77
N ALA A 305 -12.65 45.88 25.92
CA ALA A 305 -12.61 47.33 25.76
C ALA A 305 -12.83 48.19 27.02
N VAL A 306 -11.74 48.50 27.72
CA VAL A 306 -11.57 49.84 28.33
C VAL A 306 -11.76 50.88 27.22
N GLU A 307 -12.29 52.07 27.55
CA GLU A 307 -12.39 53.17 26.59
C GLU A 307 -11.02 53.43 25.94
N LYS A 308 -11.01 53.63 24.62
CA LYS A 308 -9.77 53.90 23.89
C LYS A 308 -9.28 55.28 24.31
N PRO A 309 -8.08 55.43 24.87
CA PRO A 309 -7.54 56.76 25.18
C PRO A 309 -7.50 57.58 23.89
N ASN A 310 -7.92 58.84 23.97
CA ASN A 310 -7.94 59.73 22.81
C ASN A 310 -6.51 60.24 22.57
N LEU A 311 -5.68 59.41 21.92
CA LEU A 311 -4.26 59.67 21.71
C LEU A 311 -4.00 61.05 21.08
N ALA A 312 -4.85 61.48 20.14
CA ALA A 312 -4.77 62.80 19.52
C ALA A 312 -5.01 63.93 20.53
N TYR A 313 -5.94 63.78 21.47
CA TYR A 313 -6.18 64.76 22.53
C TYR A 313 -4.96 64.90 23.46
N HIS A 314 -4.29 63.80 23.81
CA HIS A 314 -3.10 63.86 24.67
C HIS A 314 -1.90 64.55 23.98
N ILE A 315 -1.65 64.29 22.69
CA ILE A 315 -0.62 65.02 21.92
C ILE A 315 -0.98 66.51 21.86
N LEU A 316 -2.21 66.84 21.47
CA LEU A 316 -2.64 68.23 21.32
C LEU A 316 -2.62 69.00 22.66
N LEU A 317 -2.93 68.33 23.78
CA LEU A 317 -2.82 68.91 25.12
C LEU A 317 -1.36 69.18 25.50
N ALA A 318 -0.45 68.23 25.25
CA ALA A 318 0.99 68.44 25.50
C ALA A 318 1.55 69.60 24.64
N CYS A 319 1.17 69.68 23.36
CA CYS A 319 1.55 70.80 22.50
C CYS A 319 0.93 72.15 22.95
N ALA A 320 -0.33 72.15 23.41
CA ALA A 320 -0.96 73.34 23.97
C ALA A 320 -0.27 73.81 25.26
N ASN A 321 0.15 72.88 26.12
CA ASN A 321 0.90 73.21 27.34
C ASN A 321 2.26 73.84 27.00
N ILE A 322 3.00 73.30 26.01
CA ILE A 322 4.24 73.90 25.50
C ILE A 322 4.00 75.34 25.01
N LEU A 323 2.91 75.60 24.29
CA LEU A 323 2.56 76.93 23.79
C LEU A 323 2.22 77.91 24.94
N ILE A 324 1.46 77.48 25.93
CA ILE A 324 1.14 78.29 27.11
C ILE A 324 2.42 78.64 27.90
N VAL A 325 3.32 77.67 28.07
CA VAL A 325 4.64 77.88 28.71
C VAL A 325 5.54 78.82 27.89
N ALA A 326 5.43 78.79 26.56
CA ALA A 326 6.13 79.68 25.64
C ALA A 326 5.49 81.08 25.50
N GLY A 327 4.40 81.37 26.24
CA GLY A 327 3.76 82.68 26.26
C GLY A 327 2.61 82.88 25.27
N LEU A 328 1.93 81.82 24.81
CA LEU A 328 0.72 81.97 24.00
C LEU A 328 -0.45 82.44 24.88
N SER A 329 -0.92 83.68 24.64
CA SER A 329 -2.19 84.18 25.20
C SER A 329 -3.38 83.44 24.58
N ARG A 330 -4.46 83.27 25.36
CA ARG A 330 -5.71 82.63 24.92
C ARG A 330 -6.59 83.49 24.03
#